data_AF-A0A963SCC0-F1
#
_entry.id   AF-A0A963SCC0-F1
#
_cell.length_a   1.000
_cell.length_b   1.000
_cell.length_c   1.000
_cell.angle_alpha   90.00
_cell.angle_beta   90.00
_cell.angle_gamma   90.00
#
_symmetry.space_group_name_H-M   'P 1'
#
loop_
_entity.id
_entity.type
_entity.pdbx_description
1 polymer ?
#
loop_
_entity_poly.entity_id
_entity_poly.type
_entity_poly.pdbx_seq_one_letter_code
_entity_poly.pdbx_strand_id
1 'polypeptide(L)' 'DMPMIDTVMVEKFNPNHPYGVKGVGEVPIVPPLAAVANAVSHACGVRQTALPMSPDRVYASLKAAE' A
#
# COMPACT_ATOMS: atom_id res chain seq x y z
N ASP A 1 -0.95 -10.39 13.04
CA ASP A 1 -1.53 -9.08 12.65
C ASP A 1 -1.76 -8.98 11.15
N MET A 2 -1.10 -9.82 10.33
CA MET A 2 -1.30 -9.90 8.88
C MET A 2 -2.78 -10.12 8.52
N PRO A 3 -3.39 -9.24 7.71
CA PRO A 3 -4.77 -9.37 7.28
C PRO A 3 -4.91 -10.48 6.22
N MET A 4 -6.15 -10.89 5.95
CA MET A 4 -6.45 -11.69 4.76
C MET A 4 -6.13 -10.89 3.50
N ILE A 5 -5.39 -11.50 2.56
CA ILE A 5 -5.01 -10.87 1.30
C ILE A 5 -5.82 -11.54 0.19
N ASP A 6 -6.71 -10.78 -0.44
CA ASP A 6 -7.38 -11.20 -1.67
C ASP A 6 -6.54 -10.79 -2.88
N THR A 7 -6.25 -11.75 -3.75
CA THR A 7 -5.31 -11.58 -4.85
C THR A 7 -6.00 -11.73 -6.19
N VAL A 8 -5.81 -10.76 -7.08
CA VAL A 8 -6.37 -10.79 -8.43
C VAL A 8 -5.23 -10.89 -9.44
N MET A 9 -5.21 -11.97 -10.23
CA MET A 9 -4.28 -12.10 -11.34
C MET A 9 -4.77 -11.34 -12.56
N VAL A 10 -3.98 -10.34 -12.95
CA VAL A 10 -4.23 -9.52 -14.13
C VAL A 10 -3.28 -9.96 -15.24
N GLU A 11 -3.83 -10.70 -16.19
CA GLU A 11 -3.07 -11.19 -17.33
C GLU A 11 -3.10 -10.14 -18.46
N LYS A 12 -1.96 -9.50 -18.69
CA LYS A 12 -1.76 -8.61 -19.83
C LYS A 12 -0.50 -8.98 -20.57
N PHE A 13 -0.66 -9.48 -21.79
CA PHE A 13 0.44 -9.93 -22.64
C PHE A 13 1.53 -8.86 -22.83
N ASN A 14 2.79 -9.27 -22.73
CA ASN A 14 3.96 -8.47 -23.11
C ASN A 14 4.45 -8.86 -24.52
N PRO A 15 4.30 -8.01 -25.55
CA PRO A 15 4.70 -8.36 -26.91
C PRO A 15 6.22 -8.59 -27.07
N ASN A 16 7.02 -8.13 -26.11
CA ASN A 16 8.49 -8.25 -26.17
C ASN A 16 9.03 -9.50 -25.46
N HIS A 17 8.17 -10.37 -24.91
CA HIS A 17 8.59 -11.59 -24.23
C HIS A 17 7.99 -12.83 -24.93
N PRO A 18 8.77 -13.90 -25.21
CA PRO A 18 8.27 -15.07 -25.97
C PRO A 18 7.00 -15.71 -25.39
N TYR A 19 6.85 -15.67 -24.07
CA TYR A 19 5.69 -16.17 -23.34
C TYR A 19 4.75 -15.08 -22.82
N GLY A 20 4.98 -13.81 -23.16
CA GLY A 20 4.11 -12.71 -22.72
C GLY A 20 4.15 -12.35 -21.22
N VAL A 21 4.98 -13.03 -20.42
CA VAL A 21 5.03 -12.85 -18.96
C VAL A 21 5.70 -11.54 -18.54
N LYS A 22 5.46 -11.16 -17.28
CA LYS A 22 6.01 -9.97 -16.61
C LYS A 22 6.48 -10.36 -15.21
N GLY A 23 7.45 -9.60 -14.67
CA GLY A 23 7.92 -9.79 -13.30
C GLY A 23 6.82 -9.49 -12.28
N VAL A 24 6.75 -10.32 -11.23
CA VAL A 24 5.72 -10.20 -10.16
C VAL A 24 6.32 -10.06 -8.77
N GLY A 25 7.61 -10.29 -8.55
CA GLY A 25 8.20 -10.34 -7.19
C GLY A 25 8.05 -9.05 -6.38
N GLU A 26 8.20 -7.88 -7.01
CA GLU A 26 8.12 -6.58 -6.33
C GLU A 26 6.70 -5.98 -6.30
N VAL A 27 5.85 -6.42 -7.23
CA VAL A 27 4.49 -5.90 -7.41
C VAL A 27 3.61 -6.03 -6.15
N PRO A 28 3.66 -7.12 -5.36
CA PRO A 28 2.84 -7.22 -4.15
C PRO A 28 3.45 -6.52 -2.93
N ILE A 29 4.73 -6.13 -2.95
CA ILE A 29 5.40 -5.54 -1.77
C ILE A 29 5.48 -4.01 -1.81
N VAL A 30 5.60 -3.41 -3.01
CA VAL A 30 5.72 -1.94 -3.15
C VAL A 30 4.40 -1.21 -2.84
N PRO A 31 3.24 -1.59 -3.41
CA PRO A 31 1.99 -0.84 -3.25
C PRO A 31 1.35 -0.83 -1.84
N PRO A 32 1.40 -1.91 -1.02
CA PRO A 32 0.72 -1.93 0.28
C PRO A 32 1.05 -0.76 1.19
N LEU A 33 2.30 -0.29 1.20
CA LEU A 33 2.74 0.83 2.05
C LEU A 33 1.93 2.10 1.76
N ALA A 34 1.77 2.45 0.49
CA ALA A 34 1.00 3.61 0.06
C ALA A 34 -0.52 3.39 0.21
N ALA A 35 -1.00 2.16 -0.07
CA ALA A 35 -2.40 1.82 0.08
C ALA A 35 -2.89 1.97 1.53
N VAL A 36 -2.12 1.42 2.49
CA VAL A 36 -2.43 1.56 3.93
C VAL A 36 -2.32 3.02 4.36
N ALA A 37 -1.30 3.76 3.89
CA ALA A 37 -1.15 5.17 4.25
C ALA A 37 -2.33 6.03 3.79
N ASN A 38 -2.84 5.78 2.58
CA ASN A 38 -4.03 6.45 2.07
C ASN A 38 -5.28 6.05 2.86
N ALA A 39 -5.43 4.77 3.21
CA ALA A 39 -6.57 4.29 4.00
C ALA A 39 -6.61 4.93 5.40
N VAL A 40 -5.48 4.98 6.10
CA VAL A 40 -5.37 5.64 7.41
C VAL A 40 -5.62 7.14 7.27
N SER A 41 -5.04 7.78 6.25
CA SER A 41 -5.28 9.22 6.01
C SER A 41 -6.76 9.53 5.77
N HIS A 42 -7.45 8.67 5.01
CA HIS A 42 -8.88 8.79 4.75
C HIS A 42 -9.71 8.62 6.03
N ALA A 43 -9.38 7.63 6.86
CA ALA A 43 -10.09 7.37 8.12
C ALA A 43 -9.88 8.48 9.17
N CYS A 44 -8.67 9.04 9.24
CA CYS A 44 -8.29 10.04 10.24
C CYS A 44 -8.57 11.49 9.82
N GLY A 45 -8.77 11.75 8.52
CA GLY A 45 -8.86 13.11 7.98
C GLY A 45 -7.53 13.88 7.96
N VAL A 46 -6.42 13.23 8.32
CA VAL A 46 -5.07 13.82 8.38
C VAL A 46 -4.13 13.04 7.47
N ARG A 47 -3.40 13.74 6.59
CA ARG A 47 -2.47 13.09 5.66
C ARG A 47 -1.28 12.49 6.38
N GLN A 48 -1.15 11.17 6.33
CA GLN A 48 0.00 10.43 6.81
C GLN A 48 1.12 10.43 5.75
N THR A 49 2.32 10.89 6.12
CA THR A 49 3.46 11.05 5.21
C THR A 49 4.73 10.34 5.69
N ALA A 50 4.66 9.65 6.83
CA ALA A 50 5.80 8.96 7.43
C ALA A 50 5.50 7.48 7.70
N LEU A 51 6.48 6.63 7.40
CA LEU A 51 6.45 5.19 7.70
C LEU A 51 7.55 4.84 8.73
N PRO A 52 7.37 3.81 9.56
CA PRO A 52 6.11 3.09 9.79
C PRO A 52 5.04 3.99 10.44
N MET A 53 3.76 3.70 10.18
CA MET A 53 2.61 4.32 10.85
C MET A 53 2.30 3.58 12.16
N SER A 54 3.24 3.66 13.10
CA SER A 54 3.03 3.12 14.44
C SER A 54 1.94 3.92 15.19
N PRO A 55 1.24 3.31 16.17
CA PRO A 55 0.15 3.97 16.88
C PRO A 55 0.52 5.32 17.51
N ASP A 56 1.74 5.46 18.04
CA ASP A 56 2.28 6.70 18.60
C ASP A 56 2.41 7.83 17.56
N ARG A 57 2.85 7.49 16.33
CA ARG A 57 2.97 8.46 15.24
C ARG A 57 1.62 8.89 14.69
N VAL A 58 0.69 7.95 14.54
CA VAL A 58 -0.69 8.26 14.13
C VAL A 58 -1.35 9.15 15.19
N TYR A 59 -1.22 8.82 16.47
CA TYR A 59 -1.75 9.63 17.56
C TYR A 59 -1.15 11.05 17.57
N ALA A 60 0.17 11.17 17.43
CA ALA A 60 0.82 12.48 17.34
C ALA A 60 0.32 13.30 16.14
N SER A 61 0.09 12.66 14.98
CA SER A 61 -0.44 13.33 13.79
C SER A 61 -1.86 13.87 14.00
N LEU A 62 -2.70 13.13 14.75
CA LEU A 62 -4.05 13.56 15.10
C LEU A 62 -4.00 14.75 16.05
N LYS A 63 -3.13 14.70 17.07
CA LYS A 63 -2.95 15.79 18.04
C LYS A 63 -2.38 17.06 17.42
N ALA A 64 -1.54 16.95 16.40
CA ALA A 64 -1.02 18.11 15.69
C ALA A 64 -2.06 18.77 14.76
N ALA A 65 -3.16 18.09 14.46
CA ALA A 65 -4.24 18.58 13.60
C ALA A 65 -5.45 19.13 14.37
N GLU A 66 -5.48 18.98 15.70
CA GLU A 66 -6.41 19.68 16.62
C GLU A 66 -6.07 21.18 16.71
#